data_AF-A0A5C7MAH7-F1
#
_entry.id   AF-A0A5C7MAH7-F1
#
_cell.length_a   1.000
_cell.length_b   1.000
_cell.length_c   1.000
_cell.angle_alpha   90.00
_cell.angle_beta   90.00
_cell.angle_gamma   90.00
#
_symmetry.space_group_name_H-M   'P 1'
#
loop_
_entity.id
_entity.type
_entity.pdbx_description
1 polymer ?
#
loop_
_entity_poly.entity_id
_entity_poly.type
_entity_poly.pdbx_seq_one_letter_code
_entity_poly.pdbx_strand_id
1 'polypeptide(L)'
;MIIPHPDLASDEYKQAALHGAVEGLREADPLSSAAVPLIAWQRAVFYALLAGLVIAAAVAPHATAAALTGICTAAYLGAIGDRVLIFRRGLARDAIVTVSDDEALAIA
;
A
#
# COMPACT_ATOMS: atom_id res chain seq x y z
N MET A 1 20.53 -2.68 -16.54
CA MET A 1 19.64 -3.50 -17.38
C MET A 1 18.88 -2.53 -18.28
N ILE A 2 19.14 -2.57 -19.60
CA ILE A 2 18.47 -1.69 -20.56
C ILE A 2 17.13 -2.34 -20.90
N ILE A 3 16.01 -1.69 -20.59
CA ILE A 3 14.67 -2.12 -20.97
C ILE A 3 14.48 -1.67 -22.42
N PRO A 4 14.30 -2.59 -23.40
CA PRO A 4 14.04 -2.21 -24.79
C PRO A 4 12.73 -1.43 -24.90
N HIS A 5 12.67 -0.45 -25.82
CA HIS A 5 11.45 0.28 -26.12
C HIS A 5 10.34 -0.72 -26.52
N PRO A 6 9.09 -0.59 -26.01
CA PRO A 6 8.04 -1.58 -26.22
C PRO A 6 7.81 -1.92 -27.70
N ASP A 7 7.93 -0.95 -28.60
CA ASP A 7 7.76 -1.18 -30.05
C ASP A 7 8.91 -1.96 -30.72
N LEU A 8 10.08 -2.03 -30.08
CA LEU A 8 11.27 -2.73 -30.57
C LEU A 8 11.46 -4.10 -29.90
N ALA A 9 10.63 -4.43 -28.90
CA ALA A 9 10.71 -5.68 -28.18
C ALA A 9 9.97 -6.81 -28.92
N SER A 10 10.54 -8.02 -28.88
CA SER A 10 9.87 -9.22 -29.40
C SER A 10 8.59 -9.51 -28.63
N ASP A 11 7.62 -10.15 -29.29
CA ASP A 11 6.36 -10.53 -28.64
C ASP A 11 6.59 -11.46 -27.44
N GLU A 12 7.59 -12.33 -27.52
CA GLU A 12 8.01 -13.19 -26.43
C GLU A 12 8.53 -12.39 -25.21
N TYR A 13 9.34 -11.35 -25.46
CA TYR A 13 9.80 -10.45 -24.38
C TYR A 13 8.63 -9.69 -23.76
N LYS A 14 7.69 -9.19 -24.57
CA LYS A 14 6.50 -8.49 -24.07
C LYS A 14 5.65 -9.39 -23.18
N GLN A 15 5.44 -10.64 -23.57
CA GLN A 15 4.68 -11.61 -22.76
C GLN A 15 5.40 -11.93 -21.46
N ALA A 16 6.71 -12.16 -21.49
CA ALA A 16 7.49 -12.40 -20.28
C ALA A 16 7.51 -11.19 -19.34
N ALA A 17 7.64 -9.98 -19.89
CA ALA A 17 7.60 -8.73 -19.14
C ALA A 17 6.20 -8.46 -18.54
N LEU A 18 5.13 -8.74 -19.29
CA LEU A 18 3.76 -8.62 -18.81
C LEU A 18 3.48 -9.62 -17.68
N HIS A 19 3.88 -10.88 -17.84
CA HIS A 19 3.77 -11.90 -16.79
C HIS A 19 4.55 -11.49 -15.54
N GLY A 20 5.79 -11.01 -15.70
CA GLY A 20 6.58 -10.50 -14.58
C GLY A 20 5.94 -9.27 -13.90
N ALA A 21 5.30 -8.38 -14.66
CA ALA A 21 4.64 -7.21 -14.11
C ALA A 21 3.36 -7.56 -13.33
N VAL A 22 2.61 -8.58 -13.77
CA VAL A 22 1.32 -8.98 -13.16
C VAL A 22 1.53 -10.01 -12.05
N GLU A 23 2.27 -11.07 -12.35
CA GLU A 23 2.44 -12.25 -11.51
C GLU A 23 3.78 -12.29 -10.78
N GLY A 24 4.74 -11.44 -11.16
CA GLY A 24 6.09 -11.49 -10.59
C GLY A 24 6.13 -11.29 -9.08
N LEU A 25 5.28 -10.43 -8.51
CA LEU A 25 5.16 -10.29 -7.05
C LEU A 25 4.59 -11.55 -6.40
N ARG A 26 3.59 -12.21 -7.01
CA ARG A 26 3.04 -13.48 -6.50
C ARG A 26 4.10 -14.58 -6.50
N GLU A 27 4.95 -14.62 -7.52
CA GLU A 27 5.93 -15.70 -7.72
C GLU A 27 7.22 -15.47 -6.94
N ALA A 28 7.72 -14.24 -6.88
CA ALA A 28 8.98 -13.89 -6.22
C ALA A 28 8.84 -13.66 -4.71
N ASP A 29 7.74 -13.03 -4.26
CA ASP A 29 7.45 -12.81 -2.84
C ASP A 29 5.95 -12.99 -2.54
N PRO A 30 5.49 -14.25 -2.42
CA PRO A 30 4.09 -14.57 -2.23
C PRO A 30 3.43 -13.92 -1.01
N LEU A 31 4.21 -13.57 0.03
CA LEU A 31 3.69 -12.94 1.25
C LEU A 31 3.43 -11.44 1.06
N SER A 32 4.16 -10.79 0.16
CA SER A 32 3.96 -9.39 -0.22
C SER A 32 2.95 -9.23 -1.35
N SER A 33 2.50 -10.33 -1.95
CA SER A 33 1.49 -10.34 -3.01
C SER A 33 0.07 -10.25 -2.46
N ALA A 34 -0.75 -9.38 -3.04
CA ALA A 34 -2.17 -9.29 -2.75
C ALA A 34 -3.00 -10.48 -3.29
N ALA A 35 -2.36 -11.46 -3.96
CA ALA A 35 -3.03 -12.62 -4.54
C ALA A 35 -3.73 -13.51 -3.50
N VAL A 36 -3.22 -13.54 -2.26
CA VAL A 36 -3.90 -14.20 -1.14
C VAL A 36 -4.11 -13.16 -0.03
N PRO A 37 -5.34 -12.65 0.17
CA PRO A 37 -5.57 -11.52 1.06
C PRO A 37 -5.30 -11.82 2.54
N LEU A 38 -5.36 -13.09 2.96
CA LEU A 38 -5.01 -13.53 4.31
C LEU A 38 -4.44 -14.95 4.27
N ILE A 39 -3.27 -15.15 4.86
CA ILE A 39 -2.73 -16.49 5.09
C ILE A 39 -3.54 -17.24 6.18
N ALA A 40 -3.48 -18.57 6.18
CA ALA A 40 -4.40 -19.41 6.95
C ALA A 40 -4.51 -19.04 8.44
N TRP A 41 -3.38 -18.70 9.09
CA TRP A 41 -3.38 -18.29 10.49
C TRP A 41 -3.96 -16.87 10.70
N GLN A 42 -3.74 -15.94 9.76
CA GLN A 42 -4.35 -14.60 9.81
C GLN A 42 -5.87 -14.68 9.70
N ARG A 43 -6.40 -15.61 8.89
CA ARG A 43 -7.84 -15.87 8.82
C ARG A 43 -8.39 -16.35 10.16
N ALA A 44 -7.70 -17.27 10.83
CA ALA A 44 -8.11 -17.75 12.15
C ALA A 44 -8.10 -16.63 13.20
N VAL A 45 -7.04 -15.80 13.23
CA VAL A 45 -6.95 -14.62 14.10
C VAL A 45 -8.07 -13.64 13.81
N PHE A 46 -8.36 -13.36 12.54
CA PHE A 46 -9.45 -12.47 12.14
C PHE A 46 -10.81 -12.95 12.66
N TYR A 47 -11.13 -14.24 12.49
CA TYR A 47 -12.37 -14.81 13.01
C TYR A 47 -12.43 -14.81 14.54
N ALA A 48 -11.32 -15.05 15.22
CA ALA A 48 -11.26 -14.98 16.67
C ALA A 48 -11.52 -13.54 17.18
N LEU A 49 -10.92 -12.53 16.54
CA LEU A 49 -11.16 -11.12 16.86
C LEU A 49 -12.61 -10.73 16.60
N LEU A 50 -13.18 -11.14 15.47
CA LEU A 50 -14.57 -10.86 15.12
C LEU A 50 -15.53 -11.49 16.13
N ALA A 51 -15.33 -12.76 16.48
CA ALA A 51 -16.14 -13.44 17.48
C ALA A 51 -16.02 -12.76 18.86
N GLY A 52 -14.80 -12.41 19.28
CA GLY A 52 -14.56 -11.68 20.52
C GLY A 52 -15.26 -10.32 20.54
N LEU A 53 -15.27 -9.60 19.41
CA LEU A 53 -15.97 -8.34 19.27
C LEU A 53 -17.48 -8.49 19.42
N VAL A 54 -18.07 -9.52 18.79
CA VAL A 54 -19.51 -9.81 18.91
C VAL A 54 -19.87 -10.14 20.36
N ILE A 55 -19.06 -10.96 21.04
CA ILE A 55 -19.27 -11.29 22.45
C ILE A 55 -19.18 -10.04 23.33
N ALA A 56 -18.15 -9.20 23.14
CA ALA A 56 -17.97 -7.96 23.88
C ALA A 56 -19.15 -7.00 23.66
N ALA A 57 -19.63 -6.86 22.42
CA ALA A 57 -20.78 -6.04 22.09
C ALA A 57 -22.08 -6.55 22.74
N ALA A 58 -22.25 -7.86 22.88
CA ALA A 58 -23.41 -8.46 23.54
C ALA A 58 -23.37 -8.30 25.07
N VAL A 59 -22.19 -8.46 25.69
CA VAL A 59 -22.02 -8.41 27.15
C VAL A 59 -21.91 -6.98 27.69
N ALA A 60 -21.21 -6.11 26.96
CA ALA A 60 -20.91 -4.74 27.38
C ALA A 60 -21.01 -3.75 26.20
N PRO A 61 -22.23 -3.48 25.68
CA PRO A 61 -22.43 -2.72 24.45
C PRO A 61 -21.88 -1.29 24.51
N HIS A 62 -22.15 -0.55 25.60
CA HIS A 62 -21.68 0.83 25.73
C HIS A 62 -20.15 0.93 25.83
N ALA A 63 -19.51 0.05 26.61
CA ALA A 63 -18.06 0.02 26.74
C ALA A 63 -17.40 -0.38 25.41
N THR A 64 -17.94 -1.38 24.73
CA THR A 64 -17.45 -1.84 23.42
C THR A 64 -17.58 -0.76 22.36
N ALA A 65 -18.71 -0.06 22.31
CA ALA A 65 -18.92 1.06 21.40
C ALA A 65 -17.92 2.20 21.68
N ALA A 66 -17.75 2.59 22.94
CA ALA A 66 -16.79 3.63 23.32
C ALA A 66 -15.35 3.24 22.95
N ALA A 67 -14.95 1.99 23.18
CA ALA A 67 -13.65 1.46 22.82
C ALA A 67 -13.43 1.47 21.30
N LEU A 68 -14.39 0.98 20.52
CA LEU A 68 -14.31 1.01 19.05
C LEU A 68 -14.18 2.44 18.52
N THR A 69 -15.01 3.36 19.02
CA THR A 69 -14.94 4.78 18.63
C THR A 69 -13.57 5.37 18.96
N GLY A 70 -13.03 5.08 20.16
CA GLY A 70 -11.70 5.52 20.56
C GLY A 70 -10.60 4.99 19.65
N ILE A 71 -10.63 3.68 19.34
CA ILE A 71 -9.66 3.03 18.44
C ILE A 71 -9.73 3.66 17.04
N CYS A 72 -10.94 3.79 16.47
CA CYS A 72 -11.14 4.41 15.16
C CYS A 72 -10.66 5.87 15.14
N THR A 73 -10.91 6.62 16.21
CA THR A 73 -10.46 8.01 16.34
C THR A 73 -8.94 8.09 16.40
N ALA A 74 -8.29 7.24 17.19
CA ALA A 74 -6.83 7.19 17.26
C ALA A 74 -6.20 6.82 15.92
N ALA A 75 -6.77 5.83 15.21
CA ALA A 75 -6.33 5.46 13.88
C ALA A 75 -6.49 6.61 12.87
N TYR A 76 -7.61 7.33 12.93
CA TYR A 76 -7.86 8.51 12.11
C TYR A 76 -6.83 9.61 12.36
N LEU A 77 -6.54 9.91 13.63
CA LEU A 77 -5.48 10.87 14.00
C LEU A 77 -4.11 10.43 13.49
N GLY A 78 -3.78 9.14 13.58
CA GLY A 78 -2.56 8.56 13.02
C GLY A 78 -2.47 8.78 11.50
N ALA A 79 -3.57 8.55 10.77
CA ALA A 79 -3.64 8.76 9.33
C ALA A 79 -3.56 10.24 8.93
N ILE A 80 -4.06 11.17 9.75
CA ILE A 80 -3.82 12.61 9.56
C ILE A 80 -2.33 12.91 9.81
N GLY A 81 -1.76 12.39 10.89
CA GLY A 81 -0.36 12.58 11.23
C GLY A 81 0.57 12.16 10.10
N ASP A 82 0.35 10.97 9.52
CA ASP A 82 1.08 10.49 8.35
C ASP A 82 0.97 11.44 7.16
N ARG A 83 -0.25 11.89 6.81
CA ARG A 83 -0.46 12.87 5.74
C ARG A 83 0.29 14.18 5.99
N VAL A 84 0.26 14.68 7.23
CA VAL A 84 1.01 15.90 7.61
C VAL A 84 2.51 15.68 7.48
N LEU A 85 3.04 14.51 7.87
CA LEU A 85 4.45 14.18 7.70
C LEU A 85 4.86 14.10 6.24
N ILE A 86 4.06 13.45 5.40
CA ILE A 86 4.27 13.38 3.94
C ILE A 86 4.27 14.79 3.36
N PHE A 87 3.28 15.61 3.71
CA PHE A 87 3.18 16.98 3.21
C PHE A 87 4.37 17.84 3.64
N ARG A 88 4.79 17.75 4.90
CA ARG A 88 5.97 18.46 5.40
C ARG A 88 7.26 18.04 4.70
N ARG A 89 7.41 16.75 4.39
CA ARG A 89 8.56 16.24 3.62
C ARG A 89 8.51 16.72 2.17
N GLY A 90 7.32 16.74 1.55
CA GLY A 90 7.14 17.21 0.18
C GLY A 90 7.31 18.72 0.02
N LEU A 91 7.03 19.52 1.05
CA LEU A 91 7.26 20.97 1.06
C LEU A 91 8.71 21.37 1.37
N ALA A 92 9.54 20.47 1.89
CA ALA A 92 10.94 20.77 2.08
C ALA A 92 11.55 21.11 0.72
N ARG A 93 12.10 22.32 0.58
CA ARG A 93 12.62 22.86 -0.68
C ARG A 93 13.66 21.94 -1.33
N ASP A 94 14.37 21.17 -0.52
CA ASP A 94 15.38 20.19 -0.94
C ASP A 94 14.78 18.93 -1.61
N ALA A 95 13.47 18.69 -1.45
CA ALA A 95 12.74 17.60 -2.12
C ALA A 95 12.11 18.03 -3.45
N ILE A 96 12.06 19.33 -3.74
CA ILE A 96 11.53 19.87 -4.99
C ILE A 96 12.70 19.98 -5.97
N VAL A 97 12.83 19.00 -6.86
CA VAL A 97 13.76 19.08 -7.99
C VAL A 97 13.28 20.23 -8.89
N THR A 98 13.98 21.35 -8.85
CA THR A 98 13.75 22.48 -9.75
C THR A 98 14.63 22.30 -10.98
N VAL A 99 14.01 21.99 -12.12
CA VAL A 99 14.69 21.97 -13.42
C VAL A 99 14.49 23.35 -14.06
N SER A 100 15.56 23.99 -14.51
CA SER A 100 15.44 25.24 -15.26
C SER A 100 14.91 24.98 -16.67
N ASP A 101 14.20 25.94 -17.26
CA ASP A 101 13.65 25.78 -18.62
C ASP A 101 14.75 25.45 -19.65
N ASP A 102 15.94 26.05 -19.49
CA ASP A 102 17.10 25.78 -20.35
C ASP A 102 17.59 24.32 -20.23
N GLU A 103 17.58 23.76 -19.03
CA GLU A 103 17.99 22.37 -18.75
C GLU A 103 16.92 21.36 -19.18
N ALA A 104 15.64 21.73 -19.09
CA ALA A 104 14.52 20.93 -19.61
C ALA A 104 14.51 20.89 -21.15
N LEU A 105 14.94 21.97 -21.81
CA LEU A 105 15.02 22.09 -23.27
C LEU A 105 16.32 21.49 -23.85
N ALA A 106 17.28 21.09 -23.02
CA ALA A 106 18.58 20.60 -23.46
C ALA A 106 18.58 19.16 -24.02
N ILE A 107 17.41 18.51 -24.12
CA ILE A 107 17.31 17.15 -24.68
C ILE A 107 17.29 17.25 -26.22
N ALA A 108 18.46 17.03 -26.82
CA ALA A 108 18.68 16.79 -28.26
C ALA A 108 19.18 15.36 -28.49
#